data_AF-A0A6N3Z103-F1
#
_entry.id   AF-A0A6N3Z103-F1
#
_cell.length_a   1.000
_cell.length_b   1.000
_cell.length_c   1.000
_cell.angle_alpha   90.00
_cell.angle_beta   90.00
_cell.angle_gamma   90.00
#
_symmetry.space_group_name_H-M   'P 1'
#
loop_
_entity.id
_entity.type
_entity.pdbx_description
1 polymer ?
#
loop_
_entity_poly.entity_id
_entity_poly.type
_entity_poly.pdbx_seq_one_letter_code
_entity_poly.pdbx_strand_id
1 'polypeptide(L)'
;MAQGVVSDNWSLQDISSLFSEGMNDTTADEIVVENNKHSYRSIYHASVQTEALFDFLTDLVLRDEILVEQKFEHAWVNTNSSILKAKELGVVRSYPFLNEPQKLVEPRNRILEHMCSIDSLKLAHQENVLGWEEAKVVQHPLLSATMWGGAGMCARSFVYEKSYTPHPLRKRFFVNSGFMLPSGDALHQLTSFLNDEQMKVSKKIYGSDALYSLFVNMPAIPIRIIQDSDSVNQLIYTALEMRSDFAKLREWLKLFQNALSQDDVSSIMRYRKELDSVSRYVSAKIGLGSSDKPVTMEAGVSIFKMSIQTDPVNAFKNQFGVRATLNKLIFGSNGKPEIKKYLSMFDQRNTGVGYEIEQHFTKNA
;
A
#
# COMPACT_ATOMS: atom_id res chain seq x y z
N MET A 1 11.09 -17.55 -7.19
CA MET A 1 9.96 -17.70 -6.25
C MET A 1 8.76 -16.91 -6.76
N ALA A 2 7.54 -17.22 -6.30
CA ALA A 2 6.38 -16.36 -6.55
C ALA A 2 6.52 -15.07 -5.72
N GLN A 3 6.20 -13.92 -6.32
CA GLN A 3 6.18 -12.64 -5.61
C GLN A 3 4.91 -12.56 -4.76
N GLY A 4 4.89 -13.34 -3.68
CA GLY A 4 3.78 -13.43 -2.75
C GLY A 4 3.91 -12.46 -1.57
N VAL A 5 2.78 -12.14 -0.96
CA VAL A 5 2.69 -11.29 0.21
C VAL A 5 1.82 -11.94 1.27
N VAL A 6 2.15 -11.75 2.54
CA VAL A 6 1.29 -12.04 3.67
C VAL A 6 0.45 -10.80 3.96
N SER A 7 -0.85 -10.95 4.12
CA SER A 7 -1.77 -9.86 4.45
C SER A 7 -2.62 -10.20 5.67
N ASP A 8 -3.09 -9.15 6.33
CA ASP A 8 -3.95 -9.23 7.50
C ASP A 8 -5.38 -9.62 7.14
N ASN A 9 -5.92 -10.64 7.84
CA ASN A 9 -7.36 -10.88 7.83
C ASN A 9 -8.14 -9.66 8.33
N TRP A 10 -7.53 -8.82 9.19
CA TRP A 10 -8.11 -7.55 9.63
C TRP A 10 -8.32 -6.58 8.46
N SER A 11 -7.34 -6.42 7.56
CA SER A 11 -7.51 -5.59 6.36
C SER A 11 -8.66 -6.11 5.49
N LEU A 12 -8.73 -7.43 5.29
CA LEU A 12 -9.80 -8.03 4.48
C LEU A 12 -11.17 -7.92 5.15
N GLN A 13 -11.24 -7.95 6.48
CA GLN A 13 -12.45 -7.71 7.25
C GLN A 13 -12.93 -6.27 7.06
N ASP A 14 -12.05 -5.28 7.23
CA ASP A 14 -12.37 -3.86 7.04
C ASP A 14 -12.83 -3.57 5.61
N ILE A 15 -12.18 -4.19 4.62
CA ILE A 15 -12.58 -4.11 3.22
C ILE A 15 -13.94 -4.79 3.00
N SER A 16 -14.17 -5.97 3.56
CA SER A 16 -15.45 -6.67 3.43
C SER A 16 -16.59 -5.84 4.02
N SER A 17 -16.41 -5.28 5.22
CA SER A 17 -17.38 -4.36 5.84
C SER A 17 -17.58 -3.10 5.00
N LEU A 18 -16.52 -2.52 4.42
CA LEU A 18 -16.63 -1.38 3.51
C LEU A 18 -17.54 -1.71 2.31
N PHE A 19 -17.40 -2.89 1.71
CA PHE A 19 -18.24 -3.31 0.58
C PHE A 19 -19.68 -3.65 0.97
N SER A 20 -19.92 -4.23 2.16
CA SER A 20 -21.26 -4.66 2.58
C SER A 20 -22.07 -3.60 3.32
N GLU A 21 -21.41 -2.74 4.09
CA GLU A 21 -22.03 -1.78 5.02
C GLU A 21 -21.78 -0.33 4.60
N GLY A 22 -20.81 -0.08 3.70
CA GLY A 22 -20.39 1.26 3.31
C GLY A 22 -19.28 1.81 4.21
N MET A 23 -18.98 3.10 4.06
CA MET A 23 -17.93 3.77 4.83
C MET A 23 -18.34 3.94 6.30
N ASN A 24 -17.48 3.50 7.21
CA ASN A 24 -17.71 3.63 8.64
C ASN A 24 -17.44 5.07 9.12
N ASP A 25 -18.48 5.75 9.60
CA ASP A 25 -18.44 7.15 10.05
C ASP A 25 -17.91 7.33 11.49
N THR A 26 -17.62 6.23 12.18
CA THR A 26 -17.00 6.25 13.52
C THR A 26 -15.49 6.50 13.45
N THR A 27 -14.92 6.76 14.62
CA THR A 27 -13.47 6.87 14.80
C THR A 27 -12.89 5.53 15.27
N ALA A 28 -11.74 5.17 14.72
CA ALA A 28 -10.80 4.24 15.32
C ALA A 28 -9.73 5.04 16.10
N ASP A 29 -8.82 4.33 16.75
CA ASP A 29 -7.64 4.94 17.37
C ASP A 29 -6.36 4.33 16.77
N GLU A 30 -5.35 5.17 16.56
CA GLU A 30 -3.98 4.76 16.24
C GLU A 30 -3.08 4.92 17.46
N ILE A 31 -2.03 4.10 17.52
CA ILE A 31 -1.04 4.14 18.59
C ILE A 31 0.07 5.10 18.17
N VAL A 32 0.28 6.12 18.99
CA VAL A 32 1.33 7.14 18.79
C VAL A 32 2.36 7.00 19.90
N VAL A 33 3.64 7.17 19.56
CA VAL A 33 4.76 7.15 20.51
C VAL A 33 5.41 8.52 20.52
N GLU A 34 5.30 9.22 21.65
CA GLU A 34 5.85 10.56 21.85
C GLU A 34 6.47 10.65 23.24
N ASN A 35 7.63 11.29 23.37
CA ASN A 35 8.30 11.53 24.67
C ASN A 35 8.45 10.26 25.53
N ASN A 36 8.83 9.14 24.90
CA ASN A 36 9.00 7.83 25.55
C ASN A 36 7.72 7.23 26.17
N LYS A 37 6.54 7.71 25.77
CA LYS A 37 5.23 7.20 26.19
C LYS A 37 4.35 6.92 24.97
N HIS A 38 3.55 5.86 25.02
CA HIS A 38 2.51 5.63 24.03
C HIS A 38 1.19 6.27 24.45
N SER A 39 0.42 6.72 23.47
CA SER A 39 -0.94 7.23 23.62
C SER A 39 -1.79 6.79 22.43
N TYR A 40 -3.09 7.06 22.52
CA TYR A 40 -4.06 6.78 21.48
C TYR A 40 -4.53 8.10 20.86
N ARG A 41 -4.51 8.15 19.52
CA ARG A 41 -5.00 9.30 18.76
C ARG A 41 -6.11 8.84 17.84
N SER A 42 -7.25 9.53 17.89
CA SER A 42 -8.39 9.17 17.06
C SER A 42 -8.14 9.46 15.58
N ILE A 43 -8.65 8.56 14.74
CA ILE A 43 -8.58 8.61 13.28
C ILE A 43 -9.92 8.14 12.72
N TYR A 44 -10.37 8.71 11.61
CA TYR A 44 -11.59 8.24 10.96
C TYR A 44 -11.43 6.81 10.47
N HIS A 45 -12.37 5.94 10.83
CA HIS A 45 -12.33 4.54 10.45
C HIS A 45 -12.44 4.37 8.92
N ALA A 46 -13.27 5.18 8.26
CA ALA A 46 -13.35 5.17 6.80
C ALA A 46 -12.01 5.49 6.10
N SER A 47 -11.13 6.28 6.71
CA SER A 47 -9.78 6.51 6.19
C SER A 47 -8.94 5.23 6.28
N VAL A 48 -9.00 4.51 7.40
CA VAL A 48 -8.33 3.20 7.58
C VAL A 48 -8.86 2.17 6.59
N GLN A 49 -10.18 2.06 6.41
CA GLN A 49 -10.79 1.15 5.42
C GLN A 49 -10.34 1.48 3.99
N THR A 50 -10.26 2.78 3.66
CA THR A 50 -9.81 3.25 2.34
C THR A 50 -8.32 2.92 2.11
N GLU A 51 -7.45 3.14 3.10
CA GLU A 51 -6.05 2.73 3.04
C GLU A 51 -5.90 1.23 2.84
N ALA A 52 -6.66 0.42 3.60
CA ALA A 52 -6.64 -1.03 3.49
C ALA A 52 -7.06 -1.49 2.08
N LEU A 53 -8.13 -0.90 1.53
CA LEU A 53 -8.59 -1.18 0.18
C LEU A 53 -7.53 -0.80 -0.87
N PHE A 54 -6.89 0.37 -0.74
CA PHE A 54 -5.90 0.82 -1.71
C PHE A 54 -4.61 -0.01 -1.70
N ASP A 55 -4.13 -0.39 -0.51
CA ASP A 55 -3.02 -1.33 -0.38
C ASP A 55 -3.40 -2.70 -0.96
N PHE A 56 -4.62 -3.20 -0.69
CA PHE A 56 -5.12 -4.46 -1.25
C PHE A 56 -5.28 -4.44 -2.77
N LEU A 57 -5.84 -3.37 -3.35
CA LEU A 57 -5.96 -3.21 -4.80
C LEU A 57 -4.59 -3.19 -5.49
N THR A 58 -3.61 -2.55 -4.86
CA THR A 58 -2.22 -2.54 -5.36
C THR A 58 -1.63 -3.94 -5.36
N ASP A 59 -1.76 -4.67 -4.26
CA ASP A 59 -1.29 -6.05 -4.17
C ASP A 59 -2.04 -6.96 -5.15
N LEU A 60 -3.34 -6.77 -5.33
CA LEU A 60 -4.17 -7.56 -6.23
C LEU A 60 -3.75 -7.41 -7.69
N VAL A 61 -3.27 -6.24 -8.11
CA VAL A 61 -2.75 -6.03 -9.46
C VAL A 61 -1.32 -6.53 -9.61
N LEU A 62 -0.46 -6.36 -8.60
CA LEU A 62 1.00 -6.47 -8.74
C LEU A 62 1.63 -7.72 -8.09
N ARG A 63 0.93 -8.43 -7.22
CA ARG A 63 1.43 -9.67 -6.59
C ARG A 63 1.00 -10.91 -7.34
N ASP A 64 1.81 -11.95 -7.24
CA ASP A 64 1.43 -13.27 -7.74
C ASP A 64 0.36 -13.91 -6.84
N GLU A 65 0.54 -13.77 -5.52
CA GLU A 65 -0.36 -14.32 -4.50
C GLU A 65 -0.42 -13.42 -3.25
N ILE A 66 -1.58 -13.41 -2.60
CA ILE A 66 -1.85 -12.76 -1.31
C ILE A 66 -2.27 -13.86 -0.34
N LEU A 67 -1.43 -14.14 0.64
CA LEU A 67 -1.65 -15.18 1.63
C LEU A 67 -2.27 -14.58 2.89
N VAL A 68 -3.35 -15.19 3.37
CA VAL A 68 -4.08 -14.77 4.59
C VAL A 68 -4.32 -15.97 5.49
N GLU A 69 -4.42 -15.76 6.81
CA GLU A 69 -4.56 -16.87 7.76
C GLU A 69 -5.90 -17.59 7.58
N GLN A 70 -5.82 -18.90 7.29
CA GLN A 70 -6.99 -19.74 7.03
C GLN A 70 -7.95 -19.79 8.23
N LYS A 71 -7.44 -19.81 9.46
CA LYS A 71 -8.29 -19.87 10.66
C LYS A 71 -9.28 -18.70 10.77
N PHE A 72 -8.94 -17.55 10.20
CA PHE A 72 -9.75 -16.33 10.24
C PHE A 72 -10.39 -15.99 8.89
N GLU A 73 -10.51 -16.99 8.00
CA GLU A 73 -11.13 -16.81 6.68
C GLU A 73 -12.59 -16.33 6.77
N HIS A 74 -13.32 -16.85 7.77
CA HIS A 74 -14.72 -16.49 8.02
C HIS A 74 -14.95 -14.99 8.25
N ALA A 75 -13.91 -14.23 8.64
CA ALA A 75 -14.03 -12.80 8.92
C ALA A 75 -14.23 -11.93 7.66
N TRP A 76 -13.93 -12.46 6.47
CA TRP A 76 -13.98 -11.71 5.21
C TRP A 76 -14.61 -12.47 4.04
N VAL A 77 -14.90 -13.76 4.22
CA VAL A 77 -15.66 -14.57 3.27
C VAL A 77 -17.16 -14.36 3.54
N ASN A 78 -17.73 -13.34 2.91
CA ASN A 78 -19.18 -13.15 2.80
C ASN A 78 -19.63 -13.59 1.39
N THR A 79 -20.78 -14.26 1.26
CA THR A 79 -21.37 -14.79 0.01
C THR A 79 -21.49 -13.77 -1.13
N ASN A 80 -21.47 -12.45 -0.84
CA ASN A 80 -21.53 -11.39 -1.83
C ASN A 80 -20.28 -10.50 -1.88
N SER A 81 -19.18 -10.88 -1.22
CA SER A 81 -17.96 -10.08 -1.21
C SER A 81 -17.20 -10.22 -2.54
N SER A 82 -16.87 -9.10 -3.20
CA SER A 82 -16.06 -9.11 -4.42
C SER A 82 -14.67 -9.74 -4.23
N ILE A 83 -14.19 -9.86 -2.98
CA ILE A 83 -12.95 -10.58 -2.62
C ILE A 83 -13.03 -12.07 -2.99
N LEU A 84 -14.24 -12.67 -2.97
CA LEU A 84 -14.44 -14.08 -3.37
C LEU A 84 -13.90 -14.36 -4.76
N LYS A 85 -14.04 -13.42 -5.70
CA LYS A 85 -13.54 -13.61 -7.05
C LYS A 85 -12.02 -13.72 -7.10
N ALA A 86 -11.33 -12.87 -6.32
CA ALA A 86 -9.88 -12.93 -6.19
C ALA A 86 -9.42 -14.25 -5.56
N LYS A 87 -10.23 -14.82 -4.64
CA LYS A 87 -9.99 -16.14 -4.05
C LYS A 87 -10.21 -17.28 -5.05
N GLU A 88 -11.31 -17.27 -5.81
CA GLU A 88 -11.61 -18.27 -6.85
C GLU A 88 -10.50 -18.36 -7.90
N LEU A 89 -9.93 -17.20 -8.29
CA LEU A 89 -8.82 -17.11 -9.23
C LEU A 89 -7.46 -17.51 -8.61
N GLY A 90 -7.43 -17.85 -7.32
CA GLY A 90 -6.23 -18.25 -6.59
C GLY A 90 -5.25 -17.10 -6.31
N VAL A 91 -5.65 -15.85 -6.53
CA VAL A 91 -4.81 -14.67 -6.22
C VAL A 91 -4.79 -14.44 -4.71
N VAL A 92 -5.94 -14.51 -4.05
CA VAL A 92 -6.05 -14.51 -2.58
C VAL A 92 -6.16 -15.94 -2.10
N ARG A 93 -5.27 -16.36 -1.21
CA ARG A 93 -5.21 -17.76 -0.74
C ARG A 93 -5.20 -17.82 0.78
N SER A 94 -6.13 -18.60 1.31
CA SER A 94 -6.09 -19.00 2.70
C SER A 94 -4.92 -19.95 2.91
N TYR A 95 -4.05 -19.63 3.85
CA TYR A 95 -2.87 -20.40 4.18
C TYR A 95 -2.87 -20.75 5.68
N PRO A 96 -2.61 -22.01 6.05
CA PRO A 96 -2.68 -22.45 7.44
C PRO A 96 -1.38 -22.15 8.20
N PHE A 97 -1.04 -20.88 8.39
CA PHE A 97 0.22 -20.52 9.06
C PHE A 97 0.29 -21.06 10.50
N LEU A 98 -0.87 -21.25 11.13
CA LEU A 98 -1.01 -21.75 12.50
C LEU A 98 -1.07 -23.29 12.62
N ASN A 99 -0.79 -24.05 11.55
CA ASN A 99 -0.60 -25.51 11.68
C ASN A 99 0.74 -25.85 12.36
N GLU A 100 1.74 -24.98 12.27
CA GLU A 100 3.04 -25.12 12.92
C GLU A 100 3.38 -23.88 13.77
N PRO A 101 2.56 -23.57 14.79
CA PRO A 101 2.66 -22.32 15.55
C PRO A 101 4.01 -22.18 16.27
N GLN A 102 4.67 -23.29 16.61
CA GLN A 102 6.00 -23.32 17.22
C GLN A 102 7.07 -22.63 16.37
N LYS A 103 6.97 -22.67 15.02
CA LYS A 103 7.93 -22.00 14.11
C LYS A 103 7.86 -20.48 14.24
N LEU A 104 6.72 -19.95 14.71
CA LEU A 104 6.48 -18.51 14.81
C LEU A 104 6.89 -17.92 16.15
N VAL A 105 7.07 -18.74 17.20
CA VAL A 105 7.24 -18.27 18.58
C VAL A 105 8.52 -17.45 18.74
N GLU A 106 9.67 -18.00 18.35
CA GLU A 106 10.96 -17.32 18.52
C GLU A 106 11.06 -16.06 17.62
N PRO A 107 10.75 -16.11 16.29
CA PRO A 107 10.74 -14.90 15.48
C PRO A 107 9.80 -13.82 16.02
N ARG A 108 8.58 -14.18 16.45
CA ARG A 108 7.61 -13.23 17.02
C ARG A 108 8.17 -12.57 18.28
N ASN A 109 8.77 -13.34 19.19
CA ASN A 109 9.29 -12.81 20.45
C ASN A 109 10.45 -11.83 20.20
N ARG A 110 11.38 -12.17 19.29
CA ARG A 110 12.46 -11.26 18.87
C ARG A 110 11.92 -9.98 18.24
N ILE A 111 10.87 -10.08 17.42
CA ILE A 111 10.22 -8.90 16.82
C ILE A 111 9.55 -8.05 17.91
N LEU A 112 8.89 -8.67 18.89
CA LEU A 112 8.28 -7.96 20.02
C LEU A 112 9.31 -7.20 20.86
N GLU A 113 10.49 -7.76 21.08
CA GLU A 113 11.59 -7.06 21.77
C GLU A 113 11.97 -5.76 21.05
N HIS A 114 11.97 -5.76 19.72
CA HIS A 114 12.23 -4.55 18.92
C HIS A 114 11.04 -3.58 18.86
N MET A 115 9.80 -4.09 18.81
CA MET A 115 8.59 -3.24 18.82
C MET A 115 8.34 -2.59 20.19
N CYS A 116 8.70 -3.25 21.29
CA CYS A 116 8.59 -2.73 22.65
C CYS A 116 9.78 -1.81 22.99
N SER A 117 10.01 -0.80 22.17
CA SER A 117 11.18 0.10 22.27
C SER A 117 11.17 1.00 23.50
N ILE A 118 10.00 1.22 24.11
CA ILE A 118 9.79 2.10 25.27
C ILE A 118 9.10 1.38 26.43
N ASP A 119 9.33 1.84 27.66
CA ASP A 119 8.84 1.14 28.85
C ASP A 119 7.32 1.11 28.96
N SER A 120 6.63 2.14 28.48
CA SER A 120 5.17 2.15 28.46
C SER A 120 4.59 1.04 27.56
N LEU A 121 5.21 0.75 26.41
CA LEU A 121 4.79 -0.37 25.54
C LEU A 121 5.11 -1.71 26.17
N LYS A 122 6.28 -1.86 26.81
CA LYS A 122 6.68 -3.09 27.52
C LYS A 122 5.67 -3.44 28.62
N LEU A 123 5.31 -2.46 29.46
CA LEU A 123 4.37 -2.66 30.56
C LEU A 123 2.99 -3.07 30.04
N ALA A 124 2.42 -2.32 29.09
CA ALA A 124 1.11 -2.63 28.52
C ALA A 124 1.10 -3.96 27.75
N HIS A 125 2.22 -4.34 27.13
CA HIS A 125 2.37 -5.67 26.53
C HIS A 125 2.40 -6.78 27.58
N GLN A 126 3.12 -6.60 28.68
CA GLN A 126 3.17 -7.56 29.78
C GLN A 126 1.78 -7.76 30.40
N GLU A 127 1.02 -6.69 30.61
CA GLU A 127 -0.36 -6.76 31.09
C GLU A 127 -1.27 -7.56 30.12
N ASN A 128 -1.06 -7.40 28.81
CA ASN A 128 -1.74 -8.22 27.80
C ASN A 128 -1.36 -9.70 27.87
N VAL A 129 -0.08 -10.01 28.02
CA VAL A 129 0.41 -11.39 28.11
C VAL A 129 -0.13 -12.07 29.36
N LEU A 130 0.00 -11.43 30.53
CA LEU A 130 -0.48 -11.96 31.82
C LEU A 130 -2.00 -12.16 31.79
N GLY A 131 -2.76 -11.16 31.36
CA GLY A 131 -4.22 -11.28 31.25
C GLY A 131 -4.67 -12.42 30.31
N TRP A 132 -3.93 -12.63 29.21
CA TRP A 132 -4.22 -13.72 28.29
C TRP A 132 -3.86 -15.09 28.88
N GLU A 133 -2.73 -15.20 29.57
CA GLU A 133 -2.29 -16.43 30.22
C GLU A 133 -3.29 -16.87 31.30
N GLU A 134 -3.67 -15.94 32.19
CA GLU A 134 -4.54 -16.19 33.34
C GLU A 134 -6.01 -16.37 32.95
N ALA A 135 -6.55 -15.48 32.12
CA ALA A 135 -8.00 -15.37 31.91
C ALA A 135 -8.42 -15.41 30.43
N LYS A 136 -7.48 -15.51 29.48
CA LYS A 136 -7.74 -15.36 28.04
C LYS A 136 -8.37 -14.00 27.70
N VAL A 137 -8.02 -12.96 28.48
CA VAL A 137 -8.49 -11.58 28.31
C VAL A 137 -7.31 -10.67 28.02
N VAL A 138 -7.47 -9.81 27.02
CA VAL A 138 -6.46 -8.81 26.66
C VAL A 138 -6.82 -7.48 27.32
N GLN A 139 -5.91 -6.93 28.13
CA GLN A 139 -6.15 -5.70 28.90
C GLN A 139 -6.13 -4.43 28.04
N HIS A 140 -5.32 -4.42 26.98
CA HIS A 140 -5.19 -3.36 25.99
C HIS A 140 -5.48 -3.92 24.59
N PRO A 141 -6.76 -4.04 24.19
CA PRO A 141 -7.16 -4.73 22.96
C PRO A 141 -6.52 -4.16 21.69
N LEU A 142 -6.52 -2.84 21.52
CA LEU A 142 -5.94 -2.18 20.36
C LEU A 142 -4.43 -2.39 20.28
N LEU A 143 -3.73 -2.25 21.41
CA LEU A 143 -2.28 -2.52 21.48
C LEU A 143 -1.97 -3.97 21.14
N SER A 144 -2.75 -4.92 21.65
CA SER A 144 -2.59 -6.33 21.32
C SER A 144 -2.84 -6.59 19.83
N ALA A 145 -3.94 -6.11 19.27
CA ALA A 145 -4.26 -6.30 17.86
C ALA A 145 -3.21 -5.67 16.93
N THR A 146 -2.66 -4.52 17.32
CA THR A 146 -1.71 -3.76 16.52
C THR A 146 -0.28 -4.30 16.68
N MET A 147 0.24 -4.35 17.91
CA MET A 147 1.61 -4.73 18.19
C MET A 147 1.78 -6.26 18.29
N TRP A 148 1.01 -6.94 19.14
CA TRP A 148 1.17 -8.38 19.33
C TRP A 148 0.74 -9.18 18.10
N GLY A 149 -0.41 -8.81 17.52
CA GLY A 149 -0.85 -9.30 16.22
C GLY A 149 0.13 -8.95 15.10
N GLY A 150 0.64 -7.71 15.08
CA GLY A 150 1.63 -7.24 14.10
C GLY A 150 2.92 -8.05 14.13
N ALA A 151 3.48 -8.30 15.31
CA ALA A 151 4.65 -9.16 15.47
C ALA A 151 4.37 -10.59 14.98
N GLY A 152 3.17 -11.11 15.23
CA GLY A 152 2.73 -12.41 14.73
C GLY A 152 2.69 -12.47 13.19
N MET A 153 2.29 -11.39 12.53
CA MET A 153 2.28 -11.33 11.06
C MET A 153 3.68 -11.13 10.48
N CYS A 154 4.51 -10.31 11.12
CA CYS A 154 5.92 -10.17 10.76
C CYS A 154 6.66 -11.51 10.89
N ALA A 155 6.37 -12.29 11.94
CA ALA A 155 6.93 -13.64 12.10
C ALA A 155 6.51 -14.59 10.97
N ARG A 156 5.26 -14.52 10.50
CA ARG A 156 4.80 -15.29 9.33
C ARG A 156 5.54 -14.85 8.06
N SER A 157 5.60 -13.55 7.82
CA SER A 157 6.35 -12.98 6.69
C SER A 157 7.81 -13.48 6.69
N PHE A 158 8.46 -13.47 7.85
CA PHE A 158 9.82 -13.97 8.01
C PHE A 158 9.93 -15.48 7.75
N VAL A 159 9.16 -16.31 8.46
CA VAL A 159 9.25 -17.78 8.39
C VAL A 159 8.88 -18.35 7.03
N TYR A 160 7.93 -17.71 6.33
CA TYR A 160 7.47 -18.16 5.02
C TYR A 160 8.13 -17.41 3.86
N GLU A 161 9.12 -16.56 4.15
CA GLU A 161 9.90 -15.80 3.17
C GLU A 161 9.01 -15.01 2.19
N LYS A 162 8.00 -14.33 2.75
CA LYS A 162 7.06 -13.48 2.01
C LYS A 162 7.12 -12.07 2.54
N SER A 163 6.87 -11.10 1.67
CA SER A 163 6.69 -9.71 2.09
C SER A 163 5.44 -9.57 2.97
N TYR A 164 5.33 -8.49 3.74
CA TYR A 164 4.16 -8.22 4.58
C TYR A 164 3.49 -6.91 4.15
N THR A 165 2.20 -6.97 3.83
CA THR A 165 1.35 -5.77 3.71
C THR A 165 0.56 -5.64 5.02
N PRO A 166 0.98 -4.74 5.93
CA PRO A 166 0.31 -4.56 7.20
C PRO A 166 -1.04 -3.87 7.06
N HIS A 167 -1.96 -4.20 7.97
CA HIS A 167 -3.12 -3.36 8.24
C HIS A 167 -2.71 -1.88 8.47
N PRO A 168 -3.47 -0.88 8.01
CA PRO A 168 -3.01 0.52 8.09
C PRO A 168 -2.71 1.02 9.50
N LEU A 169 -3.47 0.59 10.53
CA LEU A 169 -3.15 0.92 11.92
C LEU A 169 -1.81 0.32 12.39
N ARG A 170 -1.43 -0.86 11.89
CA ARG A 170 -0.12 -1.46 12.17
C ARG A 170 1.00 -0.77 11.41
N LYS A 171 0.75 -0.41 10.15
CA LYS A 171 1.67 0.39 9.33
C LYS A 171 2.04 1.69 10.05
N ARG A 172 1.03 2.39 10.57
CA ARG A 172 1.18 3.62 11.38
C ARG A 172 1.96 3.37 12.66
N PHE A 173 1.61 2.32 13.42
CA PHE A 173 2.35 1.96 14.62
C PHE A 173 3.83 1.64 14.34
N PHE A 174 4.15 0.92 13.26
CA PHE A 174 5.54 0.62 12.88
C PHE A 174 6.32 1.90 12.63
N VAL A 175 5.76 2.83 11.86
CA VAL A 175 6.37 4.16 11.63
C VAL A 175 6.53 4.93 12.94
N ASN A 176 5.47 5.04 13.74
CA ASN A 176 5.47 5.81 14.99
C ASN A 176 6.42 5.24 16.05
N SER A 177 6.59 3.92 16.12
CA SER A 177 7.49 3.24 17.06
C SER A 177 8.95 3.20 16.60
N GLY A 178 9.24 3.65 15.37
CA GLY A 178 10.55 3.51 14.73
C GLY A 178 10.89 2.08 14.32
N PHE A 179 9.92 1.17 14.34
CA PHE A 179 10.09 -0.21 13.88
C PHE A 179 10.03 -0.24 12.34
N MET A 180 11.11 -0.69 11.72
CA MET A 180 11.14 -0.88 10.27
C MET A 180 10.90 -2.36 9.94
N LEU A 181 9.91 -2.62 9.07
CA LEU A 181 9.83 -3.90 8.39
C LEU A 181 11.12 -4.12 7.59
N PRO A 182 11.61 -5.36 7.44
CA PRO A 182 12.73 -5.65 6.56
C PRO A 182 12.46 -5.04 5.17
N SER A 183 13.26 -4.05 4.77
CA SER A 183 13.07 -3.18 3.60
C SER A 183 13.34 -3.88 2.26
N GLY A 184 13.26 -5.21 2.22
CA GLY A 184 13.72 -6.06 1.13
C GLY A 184 12.67 -6.41 0.07
N ASP A 185 11.51 -5.75 0.06
CA ASP A 185 10.48 -6.06 -0.93
C ASP A 185 10.56 -5.17 -2.18
N ALA A 186 10.56 -5.79 -3.35
CA ALA A 186 10.66 -5.12 -4.66
C ALA A 186 9.47 -4.20 -4.93
N LEU A 187 8.25 -4.58 -4.50
CA LEU A 187 7.07 -3.74 -4.70
C LEU A 187 7.13 -2.50 -3.82
N HIS A 188 7.58 -2.62 -2.57
CA HIS A 188 7.81 -1.46 -1.70
C HIS A 188 8.82 -0.47 -2.31
N GLN A 189 9.96 -0.95 -2.81
CA GLN A 189 10.93 -0.08 -3.47
C GLN A 189 10.33 0.61 -4.72
N LEU A 190 9.49 -0.10 -5.47
CA LEU A 190 8.80 0.47 -6.62
C LEU A 190 7.76 1.52 -6.22
N THR A 191 6.94 1.28 -5.20
CA THR A 191 5.90 2.22 -4.77
C THR A 191 6.51 3.49 -4.17
N SER A 192 7.58 3.37 -3.38
CA SER A 192 8.37 4.54 -2.93
C SER A 192 8.92 5.35 -4.11
N PHE A 193 9.52 4.67 -5.10
CA PHE A 193 10.01 5.32 -6.32
C PHE A 193 8.89 6.05 -7.08
N LEU A 194 7.72 5.43 -7.27
CA LEU A 194 6.59 6.05 -7.96
C LEU A 194 6.08 7.29 -7.22
N ASN A 195 5.95 7.21 -5.89
CA ASN A 195 5.51 8.33 -5.06
C ASN A 195 6.51 9.50 -5.16
N ASP A 196 7.81 9.24 -5.06
CA ASP A 196 8.84 10.26 -5.18
C ASP A 196 8.80 10.97 -6.53
N GLU A 197 8.66 10.23 -7.62
CA GLU A 197 8.58 10.79 -8.97
C GLU A 197 7.27 11.56 -9.20
N GLN A 198 6.12 11.06 -8.73
CA GLN A 198 4.84 11.79 -8.79
C GLN A 198 4.90 13.09 -7.98
N MET A 199 5.55 13.07 -6.82
CA MET A 199 5.77 14.28 -6.01
C MET A 199 6.67 15.28 -6.75
N LYS A 200 7.75 14.83 -7.40
CA LYS A 200 8.60 15.70 -8.23
C LYS A 200 7.82 16.34 -9.39
N VAL A 201 7.02 15.55 -10.10
CA VAL A 201 6.17 16.05 -11.20
C VAL A 201 5.17 17.08 -10.67
N SER A 202 4.49 16.79 -9.57
CA SER A 202 3.50 17.68 -8.97
C SER A 202 4.10 19.00 -8.49
N LYS A 203 5.24 18.94 -7.80
CA LYS A 203 6.05 20.13 -7.40
C LYS A 203 6.34 21.03 -8.58
N LYS A 204 6.70 20.46 -9.72
CA LYS A 204 7.02 21.22 -10.91
C LYS A 204 5.79 21.85 -11.58
N ILE A 205 4.66 21.13 -11.62
CA ILE A 205 3.43 21.60 -12.29
C ILE A 205 2.73 22.70 -11.49
N TYR A 206 2.66 22.56 -10.17
CA TYR A 206 1.84 23.43 -9.32
C TYR A 206 2.66 24.46 -8.52
N GLY A 207 4.00 24.34 -8.51
CA GLY A 207 4.86 25.16 -7.67
C GLY A 207 4.88 24.71 -6.21
N SER A 208 5.87 25.17 -5.45
CA SER A 208 6.12 24.75 -4.06
C SER A 208 4.97 25.08 -3.10
N ASP A 209 4.28 26.20 -3.32
CA ASP A 209 3.30 26.74 -2.37
C ASP A 209 1.87 26.17 -2.56
N ALA A 210 1.57 25.56 -3.71
CA ALA A 210 0.24 24.99 -4.01
C ALA A 210 0.13 23.47 -3.74
N LEU A 211 1.22 22.83 -3.28
CA LEU A 211 1.32 21.38 -3.09
C LEU A 211 0.26 20.82 -2.13
N TYR A 212 -0.04 21.55 -1.07
CA TYR A 212 -0.91 21.09 0.02
C TYR A 212 -2.41 21.03 -0.34
N SER A 213 -2.83 21.56 -1.50
CA SER A 213 -4.26 21.64 -1.86
C SER A 213 -4.69 20.80 -3.08
N LEU A 214 -3.73 20.23 -3.80
CA LEU A 214 -3.97 19.60 -5.11
C LEU A 214 -3.41 18.19 -5.27
N PHE A 215 -2.35 17.82 -4.55
CA PHE A 215 -1.81 16.47 -4.60
C PHE A 215 -2.54 15.56 -3.61
N VAL A 216 -3.02 14.41 -4.09
CA VAL A 216 -3.58 13.35 -3.26
C VAL A 216 -2.53 12.27 -3.08
N ASN A 217 -2.15 11.97 -1.84
CA ASN A 217 -1.25 10.90 -1.46
C ASN A 217 -1.93 9.53 -1.61
N MET A 218 -2.30 9.17 -2.83
CA MET A 218 -2.95 7.92 -3.19
C MET A 218 -2.02 7.08 -4.08
N PRO A 219 -1.92 5.75 -3.88
CA PRO A 219 -1.08 4.93 -4.74
C PRO A 219 -1.57 4.95 -6.20
N ALA A 220 -0.63 4.97 -7.15
CA ALA A 220 -0.91 5.14 -8.58
C ALA A 220 -1.84 4.06 -9.17
N ILE A 221 -1.81 2.85 -8.62
CA ILE A 221 -2.62 1.70 -9.09
C ILE A 221 -4.11 1.88 -8.72
N PRO A 222 -4.50 2.12 -7.46
CA PRO A 222 -5.85 2.53 -7.07
C PRO A 222 -6.43 3.67 -7.91
N ILE A 223 -5.66 4.73 -8.17
CA ILE A 223 -6.08 5.83 -9.05
C ILE A 223 -6.57 5.28 -10.40
N ARG A 224 -5.77 4.41 -11.02
CA ARG A 224 -6.09 3.83 -12.33
C ARG A 224 -7.32 2.93 -12.28
N ILE A 225 -7.46 2.12 -11.23
CA ILE A 225 -8.64 1.26 -11.02
C ILE A 225 -9.90 2.10 -10.87
N ILE A 226 -9.86 3.18 -10.09
CA ILE A 226 -10.99 4.09 -9.89
C ILE A 226 -11.37 4.78 -11.20
N GLN A 227 -10.39 5.20 -12.01
CA GLN A 227 -10.65 5.77 -13.34
C GLN A 227 -11.48 4.84 -14.22
N ASP A 228 -11.11 3.56 -14.25
CA ASP A 228 -11.69 2.56 -15.15
C ASP A 228 -12.90 1.81 -14.52
N SER A 229 -13.31 2.14 -13.28
CA SER A 229 -14.48 1.55 -12.59
C SER A 229 -15.64 2.54 -12.48
N ASP A 230 -16.89 2.10 -12.63
CA ASP A 230 -18.09 2.96 -12.51
C ASP A 230 -18.83 2.81 -11.18
N SER A 231 -18.51 1.77 -10.40
CA SER A 231 -19.13 1.52 -9.08
C SER A 231 -18.16 0.85 -8.12
N VAL A 232 -18.49 0.86 -6.82
CA VAL A 232 -17.73 0.19 -5.78
C VAL A 232 -17.49 -1.29 -6.13
N ASN A 233 -18.57 -2.00 -6.50
CA ASN A 233 -18.51 -3.44 -6.75
C ASN A 233 -17.55 -3.82 -7.89
N GLN A 234 -17.27 -2.90 -8.83
CA GLN A 234 -16.34 -3.12 -9.93
C GLN A 234 -14.87 -2.99 -9.55
N LEU A 235 -14.52 -2.32 -8.43
CA LEU A 235 -13.12 -2.03 -8.08
C LEU A 235 -12.23 -3.29 -8.08
N ILE A 236 -12.71 -4.39 -7.49
CA ILE A 236 -11.96 -5.67 -7.45
C ILE A 236 -11.90 -6.32 -8.84
N TYR A 237 -12.98 -6.30 -9.62
CA TYR A 237 -13.00 -6.89 -10.96
C TYR A 237 -12.07 -6.14 -11.92
N THR A 238 -12.14 -4.81 -11.94
CA THR A 238 -11.24 -3.96 -12.71
C THR A 238 -9.78 -4.21 -12.33
N ALA A 239 -9.48 -4.35 -11.04
CA ALA A 239 -8.13 -4.68 -10.58
C ALA A 239 -7.66 -6.07 -11.06
N LEU A 240 -8.54 -7.07 -11.04
CA LEU A 240 -8.23 -8.41 -11.55
C LEU A 240 -7.99 -8.41 -13.06
N GLU A 241 -8.80 -7.66 -13.83
CA GLU A 241 -8.62 -7.48 -15.26
C GLU A 241 -7.29 -6.77 -15.58
N MET A 242 -6.95 -5.72 -14.83
CA MET A 242 -5.68 -5.01 -14.97
C MET A 242 -4.45 -5.89 -14.80
N ARG A 243 -4.54 -7.06 -14.14
CA ARG A 243 -3.40 -7.98 -14.01
C ARG A 243 -2.79 -8.34 -15.38
N SER A 244 -3.58 -8.44 -16.45
CA SER A 244 -3.04 -8.71 -17.80
C SER A 244 -2.17 -7.56 -18.29
N ASP A 245 -2.64 -6.33 -18.11
CA ASP A 245 -1.95 -5.12 -18.56
C ASP A 245 -0.65 -4.90 -17.78
N PHE A 246 -0.63 -5.30 -16.52
CA PHE A 246 0.53 -5.24 -15.63
C PHE A 246 1.41 -6.49 -15.65
N ALA A 247 1.15 -7.48 -16.51
CA ALA A 247 1.88 -8.76 -16.51
C ALA A 247 3.41 -8.59 -16.65
N LYS A 248 3.87 -7.68 -17.52
CA LYS A 248 5.31 -7.39 -17.68
C LYS A 248 5.92 -6.72 -16.45
N LEU A 249 5.17 -5.86 -15.76
CA LEU A 249 5.63 -5.23 -14.52
C LEU A 249 5.70 -6.23 -13.38
N ARG A 250 4.72 -7.14 -13.29
CA ARG A 250 4.73 -8.25 -12.32
C ARG A 250 5.93 -9.17 -12.52
N GLU A 251 6.20 -9.59 -13.75
CA GLU A 251 7.37 -10.42 -14.03
C GLU A 251 8.68 -9.69 -13.68
N TRP A 252 8.76 -8.40 -13.98
CA TRP A 252 9.91 -7.59 -13.58
C TRP A 252 10.06 -7.50 -12.06
N LEU A 253 8.98 -7.25 -11.33
CA LEU A 253 8.96 -7.21 -9.86
C LEU A 253 9.36 -8.55 -9.26
N LYS A 254 8.90 -9.66 -9.82
CA LYS A 254 9.27 -11.02 -9.41
C LYS A 254 10.76 -11.28 -9.60
N LEU A 255 11.34 -10.89 -10.74
CA LEU A 255 12.77 -11.03 -10.97
C LEU A 255 13.59 -10.12 -10.05
N PHE A 256 13.11 -8.90 -9.78
CA PHE A 256 13.74 -8.00 -8.82
C PHE A 256 13.68 -8.57 -7.39
N GLN A 257 12.53 -9.12 -6.99
CA GLN A 257 12.39 -9.78 -5.70
C GLN A 257 13.32 -11.00 -5.56
N ASN A 258 13.44 -11.83 -6.60
CA ASN A 258 14.37 -12.95 -6.58
C ASN A 258 15.82 -12.48 -6.40
N ALA A 259 16.21 -11.38 -7.04
CA ALA A 259 17.54 -10.81 -6.86
C ALA A 259 17.77 -10.30 -5.43
N LEU A 260 16.76 -9.66 -4.81
CA LEU A 260 16.81 -9.23 -3.41
C LEU A 260 16.93 -10.43 -2.46
N SER A 261 16.13 -11.48 -2.66
CA SER A 261 16.14 -12.69 -1.82
C SER A 261 17.42 -13.51 -1.94
N GLN A 262 18.18 -13.35 -3.03
CA GLN A 262 19.44 -14.06 -3.28
C GLN A 262 20.68 -13.21 -2.99
N ASP A 263 20.50 -11.97 -2.51
CA ASP A 263 21.57 -10.98 -2.35
C ASP A 263 22.43 -10.80 -3.62
N ASP A 264 21.83 -10.96 -4.82
CA ASP A 264 22.51 -10.75 -6.09
C ASP A 264 22.69 -9.25 -6.36
N VAL A 265 23.76 -8.69 -5.81
CA VAL A 265 24.11 -7.27 -5.92
C VAL A 265 24.12 -6.78 -7.36
N SER A 266 24.60 -7.60 -8.31
CA SER A 266 24.70 -7.20 -9.72
C SER A 266 23.32 -7.04 -10.36
N SER A 267 22.43 -8.00 -10.13
CA SER A 267 21.04 -7.92 -10.61
C SER A 267 20.26 -6.81 -9.89
N ILE A 268 20.42 -6.65 -8.56
CA ILE A 268 19.80 -5.56 -7.80
C ILE A 268 20.20 -4.20 -8.38
N MET A 269 21.49 -3.98 -8.64
CA MET A 269 21.98 -2.75 -9.24
C MET A 269 21.42 -2.52 -10.65
N ARG A 270 21.20 -3.58 -11.44
CA ARG A 270 20.57 -3.46 -12.76
C ARG A 270 19.13 -2.93 -12.65
N TYR A 271 18.32 -3.49 -11.75
CA TYR A 271 16.94 -3.04 -11.53
C TYR A 271 16.88 -1.60 -11.02
N ARG A 272 17.77 -1.23 -10.09
CA ARG A 272 17.89 0.17 -9.63
C ARG A 272 18.29 1.12 -10.76
N LYS A 273 19.26 0.76 -11.60
CA LYS A 273 19.64 1.55 -12.79
C LYS A 273 18.49 1.72 -13.80
N GLU A 274 17.58 0.75 -13.89
CA GLU A 274 16.37 0.90 -14.71
C GLU A 274 15.43 1.95 -14.14
N LEU A 275 15.22 1.98 -12.81
CA LEU A 275 14.46 3.03 -12.13
C LEU A 275 15.14 4.40 -12.29
N ASP A 276 16.46 4.49 -12.12
CA ASP A 276 17.23 5.73 -12.35
C ASP A 276 17.10 6.24 -13.79
N SER A 277 17.02 5.31 -14.76
CA SER A 277 16.78 5.67 -16.16
C SER A 277 15.38 6.26 -16.36
N VAL A 278 14.37 5.77 -15.63
CA VAL A 278 13.02 6.33 -15.65
C VAL A 278 13.03 7.72 -15.00
N SER A 279 13.65 7.87 -13.83
CA SER A 279 13.78 9.18 -13.14
C SER A 279 14.45 10.24 -14.00
N ARG A 280 15.53 9.90 -14.71
CA ARG A 280 16.18 10.81 -15.67
C ARG A 280 15.26 11.21 -16.82
N TYR A 281 14.47 10.26 -17.35
CA TYR A 281 13.48 10.56 -18.38
C TYR A 281 12.38 11.49 -17.85
N VAL A 282 11.87 11.23 -16.65
CA VAL A 282 10.86 12.08 -15.98
C VAL A 282 11.40 13.49 -15.81
N SER A 283 12.60 13.62 -15.22
CA SER A 283 13.29 14.90 -14.99
C SER A 283 13.48 15.68 -16.30
N ALA A 284 13.86 15.01 -17.39
CA ALA A 284 13.98 15.64 -18.70
C ALA A 284 12.63 16.12 -19.24
N LYS A 285 11.57 15.31 -19.12
CA LYS A 285 10.21 15.66 -19.58
C LYS A 285 9.60 16.84 -18.82
N ILE A 286 9.88 16.98 -17.53
CA ILE A 286 9.38 18.11 -16.72
C ILE A 286 10.33 19.31 -16.69
N GLY A 287 11.41 19.31 -17.49
CA GLY A 287 12.32 20.43 -17.60
C GLY A 287 13.24 20.65 -16.38
N LEU A 288 13.58 19.58 -15.67
CA LEU A 288 14.65 19.52 -14.65
C LEU A 288 15.98 18.97 -15.22
N GLY A 289 16.12 18.92 -16.54
CA GLY A 289 17.36 18.53 -17.22
C GLY A 289 18.50 19.53 -17.00
N SER A 290 19.74 19.04 -17.14
CA SER A 290 20.99 19.81 -17.00
C SER A 290 20.96 21.16 -17.73
N SER A 291 21.62 22.16 -17.13
CA SER A 291 21.77 23.57 -17.56
C SER A 291 22.06 23.81 -19.04
N ASP A 292 22.59 22.81 -19.75
CA ASP A 292 23.13 22.98 -21.10
C ASP A 292 22.13 22.71 -22.22
N LYS A 293 20.89 22.27 -21.91
CA LYS A 293 19.80 22.10 -22.89
C LYS A 293 18.44 22.43 -22.28
N PRO A 294 17.96 23.69 -22.34
CA PRO A 294 16.61 24.02 -21.90
C PRO A 294 15.61 23.30 -22.80
N VAL A 295 14.88 22.33 -22.25
CA VAL A 295 13.77 21.66 -22.94
C VAL A 295 12.55 22.57 -22.80
N THR A 296 12.01 23.01 -23.94
CA THR A 296 10.84 23.89 -24.03
C THR A 296 9.61 23.24 -23.41
N MET A 297 8.96 23.99 -22.51
CA MET A 297 7.72 23.64 -21.80
C MET A 297 6.56 23.35 -22.76
N GLU A 298 5.76 22.32 -22.44
CA GLU A 298 4.31 22.42 -22.61
C GLU A 298 3.68 22.65 -21.22
N ALA A 299 3.16 23.85 -21.03
CA ALA A 299 2.54 24.29 -19.79
C ALA A 299 1.24 23.51 -19.51
N GLY A 300 1.01 23.15 -18.24
CA GLY A 300 -0.29 22.90 -17.57
C GLY A 300 -1.34 22.00 -18.25
N VAL A 301 -1.89 21.02 -17.53
CA VAL A 301 -2.96 20.07 -17.94
C VAL A 301 -2.62 19.18 -19.16
N SER A 302 -1.84 19.68 -20.12
CA SER A 302 -1.34 18.96 -21.30
C SER A 302 -0.34 17.87 -20.96
N ILE A 303 0.41 17.89 -19.84
CA ILE A 303 1.34 16.79 -19.51
C ILE A 303 0.57 15.49 -19.22
N PHE A 304 -0.56 15.59 -18.52
CA PHE A 304 -1.43 14.45 -18.24
C PHE A 304 -2.18 13.97 -19.50
N LYS A 305 -2.58 14.88 -20.39
CA LYS A 305 -3.23 14.57 -21.68
C LYS A 305 -2.27 14.11 -22.79
N MET A 306 -1.02 14.58 -22.82
CA MET A 306 0.01 14.24 -23.81
C MET A 306 0.50 12.80 -23.68
N SER A 307 0.27 12.13 -22.55
CA SER A 307 0.51 10.69 -22.45
C SER A 307 -0.30 9.86 -23.47
N ILE A 308 -1.28 10.48 -24.14
CA ILE A 308 -2.11 9.88 -25.20
C ILE A 308 -1.54 10.16 -26.61
N GLN A 309 -0.71 11.18 -26.84
CA GLN A 309 -0.13 11.48 -28.16
C GLN A 309 1.39 11.28 -28.18
N THR A 310 1.79 10.31 -28.97
CA THR A 310 3.13 9.72 -29.08
C THR A 310 4.16 10.67 -29.70
N ASP A 311 5.25 10.90 -28.98
CA ASP A 311 6.45 11.62 -29.42
C ASP A 311 7.35 10.70 -30.31
N PRO A 312 7.58 10.98 -31.61
CA PRO A 312 7.94 9.94 -32.60
C PRO A 312 9.33 9.29 -32.47
N VAL A 313 10.27 9.90 -31.75
CA VAL A 313 11.67 9.45 -31.75
C VAL A 313 12.07 8.65 -30.50
N ASN A 314 11.33 8.79 -29.39
CA ASN A 314 11.48 7.98 -28.17
C ASN A 314 10.30 7.02 -27.92
N ALA A 315 9.22 7.10 -28.70
CA ALA A 315 8.03 6.26 -28.57
C ALA A 315 8.33 4.77 -28.73
N PHE A 316 9.23 4.35 -29.61
CA PHE A 316 9.44 2.92 -29.90
C PHE A 316 10.11 2.12 -28.77
N LYS A 317 10.90 2.76 -27.88
CA LYS A 317 11.46 2.09 -26.68
C LYS A 317 10.58 2.24 -25.43
N ASN A 318 9.60 3.14 -25.46
CA ASN A 318 8.71 3.48 -24.34
C ASN A 318 7.23 3.17 -24.61
N GLN A 319 6.88 2.50 -25.71
CA GLN A 319 5.50 2.07 -26.02
C GLN A 319 5.15 0.71 -25.41
N PHE A 320 6.14 -0.14 -25.12
CA PHE A 320 5.91 -1.49 -24.60
C PHE A 320 6.95 -1.86 -23.53
N GLY A 321 6.47 -2.35 -22.39
CA GLY A 321 7.32 -2.87 -21.31
C GLY A 321 7.32 -2.00 -20.06
N VAL A 322 8.11 -2.43 -19.08
CA VAL A 322 8.13 -1.90 -17.71
C VAL A 322 8.23 -0.37 -17.66
N ARG A 323 9.16 0.22 -18.42
CA ARG A 323 9.36 1.68 -18.45
C ARG A 323 8.13 2.45 -18.94
N ALA A 324 7.42 1.92 -19.93
CA ALA A 324 6.18 2.52 -20.42
C ALA A 324 5.11 2.55 -19.33
N THR A 325 4.94 1.41 -18.65
CA THR A 325 4.02 1.28 -17.51
C THR A 325 4.40 2.24 -16.39
N LEU A 326 5.68 2.31 -16.00
CA LEU A 326 6.15 3.22 -14.95
C LEU A 326 5.93 4.69 -15.31
N ASN A 327 6.25 5.09 -16.54
CA ASN A 327 5.97 6.45 -17.02
C ASN A 327 4.47 6.75 -16.99
N LYS A 328 3.60 5.81 -17.39
CA LYS A 328 2.14 5.97 -17.34
C LYS A 328 1.64 6.16 -15.90
N LEU A 329 2.23 5.45 -14.93
CA LEU A 329 1.89 5.61 -13.52
C LEU A 329 2.36 6.97 -12.97
N ILE A 330 3.59 7.39 -13.31
CA ILE A 330 4.18 8.66 -12.84
C ILE A 330 3.45 9.87 -13.42
N PHE A 331 3.15 9.84 -14.72
CA PHE A 331 2.42 10.90 -15.42
C PHE A 331 0.90 10.64 -15.44
N GLY A 332 0.40 9.77 -14.57
CA GLY A 332 -1.03 9.52 -14.36
C GLY A 332 -1.71 10.67 -13.60
N SER A 333 -2.99 10.54 -13.24
CA SER A 333 -3.70 11.61 -12.52
C SER A 333 -3.04 11.96 -11.17
N ASN A 334 -3.26 13.18 -10.69
CA ASN A 334 -2.89 13.63 -9.34
C ASN A 334 -3.83 13.10 -8.23
N GLY A 335 -4.78 12.23 -8.58
CA GLY A 335 -5.68 11.52 -7.66
C GLY A 335 -6.89 12.33 -7.18
N LYS A 336 -6.94 13.65 -7.41
CA LYS A 336 -8.05 14.51 -6.94
C LYS A 336 -9.41 14.20 -7.57
N PRO A 337 -9.54 14.02 -8.90
CA PRO A 337 -10.82 13.59 -9.47
C PRO A 337 -11.16 12.15 -9.07
N GLU A 338 -10.17 11.29 -8.88
CA GLU A 338 -10.37 9.90 -8.49
C GLU A 338 -10.85 9.75 -7.06
N ILE A 339 -10.29 10.47 -6.08
CA ILE A 339 -10.80 10.41 -4.70
C ILE A 339 -12.25 10.89 -4.64
N LYS A 340 -12.61 11.92 -5.42
CA LYS A 340 -14.00 12.39 -5.55
C LYS A 340 -14.91 11.36 -6.19
N LYS A 341 -14.44 10.68 -7.23
CA LYS A 341 -15.17 9.59 -7.89
C LYS A 341 -15.38 8.44 -6.91
N TYR A 342 -14.34 8.03 -6.19
CA TYR A 342 -14.39 7.01 -5.14
C TYR A 342 -15.43 7.36 -4.07
N LEU A 343 -15.41 8.58 -3.53
CA LEU A 343 -16.41 9.04 -2.57
C LEU A 343 -17.83 9.05 -3.14
N SER A 344 -17.98 9.42 -4.41
CA SER A 344 -19.24 9.33 -5.13
C SER A 344 -19.75 7.89 -5.26
N MET A 345 -18.87 6.91 -5.44
CA MET A 345 -19.28 5.49 -5.51
C MET A 345 -19.91 5.00 -4.20
N PHE A 346 -19.54 5.59 -3.07
CA PHE A 346 -20.08 5.28 -1.74
C PHE A 346 -21.16 6.25 -1.25
N ASP A 347 -21.65 7.15 -2.12
CA ASP A 347 -22.58 8.22 -1.76
C ASP A 347 -22.08 9.15 -0.62
N GLN A 348 -20.76 9.22 -0.42
CA GLN A 348 -20.12 10.07 0.60
C GLN A 348 -19.57 11.38 0.02
N ARG A 349 -19.91 11.71 -1.22
CA ARG A 349 -19.47 12.98 -1.81
C ARG A 349 -20.19 14.15 -1.13
N ASN A 350 -19.41 15.09 -0.59
CA ASN A 350 -19.87 16.26 0.18
C ASN A 350 -20.48 15.93 1.55
N THR A 351 -20.19 14.75 2.13
CA THR A 351 -20.54 14.44 3.53
C THR A 351 -19.36 14.78 4.45
N GLY A 352 -19.60 14.77 5.78
CA GLY A 352 -18.53 14.95 6.76
C GLY A 352 -17.45 13.87 6.62
N VAL A 353 -17.85 12.61 6.49
CA VAL A 353 -16.94 11.47 6.25
C VAL A 353 -16.14 11.65 4.97
N GLY A 354 -16.79 12.06 3.88
CA GLY A 354 -16.10 12.31 2.61
C GLY A 354 -15.06 13.42 2.71
N TYR A 355 -15.37 14.50 3.42
CA TYR A 355 -14.42 15.59 3.64
C TYR A 355 -13.20 15.14 4.45
N GLU A 356 -13.40 14.33 5.48
CA GLU A 356 -12.31 13.77 6.30
C GLU A 356 -11.42 12.83 5.50
N ILE A 357 -11.99 12.02 4.61
CA ILE A 357 -11.21 11.19 3.68
C ILE A 357 -10.42 12.07 2.69
N GLU A 358 -11.05 13.09 2.07
CA GLU A 358 -10.32 13.99 1.18
C GLU A 358 -9.15 14.68 1.92
N GLN A 359 -9.38 15.17 3.14
CA GLN A 359 -8.34 15.76 3.97
C GLN A 359 -7.23 14.77 4.31
N HIS A 360 -7.60 13.54 4.70
CA HIS A 360 -6.68 12.49 5.08
C HIS A 360 -5.66 12.21 3.98
N PHE A 361 -6.12 12.16 2.73
CA PHE A 361 -5.27 11.91 1.56
C PHE A 361 -4.64 13.18 0.96
N THR A 362 -4.98 14.40 1.41
CA THR A 362 -4.42 15.66 0.84
C THR A 362 -3.51 16.43 1.81
N LYS A 363 -3.81 16.43 3.11
CA LYS A 363 -3.09 17.21 4.13
C LYS A 363 -1.90 16.49 4.75
N ASN A 364 -1.89 15.15 4.73
CA ASN A 364 -0.85 14.33 5.36
C ASN A 364 0.22 13.84 4.36
N ALA A 365 0.59 14.66 3.38
CA ALA A 365 1.66 14.37 2.43
C ALA A 365 3.01 14.97 2.87
#